data_AF-A0A093X6A5-F1
#
_entry.id   AF-A0A093X6A5-F1
#
_cell.length_a   1.000
_cell.length_b   1.000
_cell.length_c   1.000
_cell.angle_alpha   90.00
_cell.angle_beta   90.00
_cell.angle_gamma   90.00
#
_symmetry.space_group_name_H-M   'P 1'
#
loop_
_entity.id
_entity.type
_entity.pdbx_description
1 polymer ?
#
loop_
_entity_poly.entity_id
_entity_poly.type
_entity_poly.pdbx_seq_one_letter_code
_entity_poly.pdbx_strand_id
1 'polypeptide(L)'
;VKNLNKIIDVNYYPVEEARRSNFRHRPVAVGVQGLADAFLALRLPFDSPEAKHLNSQIFETIYHGALTASVELAQIHGTYETYEGSPVSKGELQYDMWGVTPTDLWDWDSLKVQIKQHGVRNSLLVAPMPTASTSQILGFNECFEPYTSNIYSRRVLAGEFQVVNPWLLKDLVDMGLWSDNMKNRIIADGGSIQNIPNIPADIKALYKTVWEISQRTIVQMAADRGAFIDQSQSLNIHMKDPTMGKITSMHFAGWKLGLKTGMYYLRTMAASAPIQFTVDQEALLVADTNVARERTSNRKPLAKAYIAPSTQPGAPRPMYMKQNSNSNPNPNQTLTSPNGVPTPSITPPPTEARKPVNPPTKSPGFKADAEEGGSPKTLATEPGTMQDEELKDSSLSSSEEKPESGERENDIYADAVLACSIENPESCLMCSG
;
A
#
# COMPACT_ATOMS: atom_id res chain seq x y z
N VAL A 1 13.41 -15.91 0.35
CA VAL A 1 13.08 -17.34 0.58
C VAL A 1 13.92 -17.98 1.67
N LYS A 2 15.26 -18.10 1.54
CA LYS A 2 16.11 -18.79 2.54
C LYS A 2 15.89 -18.35 3.99
N ASN A 3 15.80 -17.04 4.25
CA ASN A 3 15.51 -16.51 5.59
C ASN A 3 14.11 -16.92 6.09
N LEU A 4 13.08 -16.79 5.25
CA LEU A 4 11.72 -17.19 5.60
C LEU A 4 11.60 -18.70 5.86
N ASN A 5 12.32 -19.52 5.09
CA ASN A 5 12.34 -20.96 5.34
C ASN A 5 13.00 -21.32 6.67
N LYS A 6 14.04 -20.59 7.09
CA LYS A 6 14.64 -20.76 8.43
C LYS A 6 13.68 -20.35 9.54
N ILE A 7 12.91 -19.27 9.33
CA ILE A 7 11.91 -18.80 10.30
C ILE A 7 10.91 -19.90 10.64
N ILE A 8 10.49 -20.72 9.67
CA ILE A 8 9.58 -21.86 9.94
C ILE A 8 10.10 -22.77 11.06
N ASP A 9 11.42 -23.03 11.09
CA ASP A 9 12.02 -23.96 12.04
C ASP A 9 12.29 -23.33 13.41
N VAL A 10 12.57 -22.01 13.46
CA VAL A 10 12.90 -21.30 14.71
C VAL A 10 11.72 -20.58 15.36
N ASN A 11 10.61 -20.42 14.64
CA ASN A 11 9.45 -19.68 15.13
C ASN A 11 8.81 -20.37 16.34
N TYR A 12 8.39 -19.58 17.32
CA TYR A 12 7.52 -20.05 18.39
C TYR A 12 6.08 -20.08 17.89
N TYR A 13 5.44 -21.25 17.98
CA TYR A 13 4.06 -21.44 17.53
C TYR A 13 3.13 -21.40 18.74
N PRO A 14 2.12 -20.50 18.77
CA PRO A 14 1.21 -20.37 19.90
C PRO A 14 0.23 -21.55 20.03
N VAL A 15 -0.02 -22.27 18.94
CA VAL A 15 -0.90 -23.46 18.88
C VAL A 15 -0.25 -24.54 18.01
N GLU A 16 -0.48 -25.81 18.35
CA GLU A 16 0.17 -26.94 17.69
C GLU A 16 -0.29 -27.12 16.24
N GLU A 17 -1.53 -26.77 15.92
CA GLU A 17 -2.08 -26.81 14.56
C GLU A 17 -1.29 -25.90 13.62
N ALA A 18 -0.87 -24.72 14.09
CA ALA A 18 -0.07 -23.79 13.32
C ALA A 18 1.33 -24.35 13.05
N ARG A 19 1.95 -24.98 14.06
CA ARG A 19 3.24 -25.66 13.92
C ARG A 19 3.14 -26.80 12.92
N ARG A 20 2.16 -27.69 13.10
CA ARG A 20 1.90 -28.82 12.21
C ARG A 20 1.71 -28.37 10.76
N SER A 21 0.91 -27.33 10.54
CA SER A 21 0.69 -26.76 9.20
C SER A 21 1.99 -26.25 8.56
N ASN A 22 2.75 -25.43 9.28
CA ASN A 22 4.00 -24.86 8.77
C ASN A 22 5.07 -25.91 8.50
N PHE A 23 5.22 -26.94 9.35
CA PHE A 23 6.19 -28.00 9.11
C PHE A 23 5.80 -28.91 7.93
N ARG A 24 4.50 -29.18 7.76
CA ARG A 24 3.96 -30.05 6.71
C ARG A 24 3.99 -29.42 5.31
N HIS A 25 3.70 -28.13 5.22
CA HIS A 25 3.52 -27.42 3.94
C HIS A 25 4.64 -26.42 3.64
N ARG A 26 5.27 -25.87 4.69
CA ARG A 26 6.34 -24.87 4.60
C ARG A 26 6.03 -23.66 3.70
N PRO A 27 4.83 -23.06 3.75
CA PRO A 27 4.54 -21.87 2.95
C PRO A 27 5.35 -20.67 3.44
N VAL A 28 5.78 -19.82 2.51
CA VAL A 28 6.42 -18.53 2.80
C VAL A 28 5.80 -17.44 1.95
N ALA A 29 5.93 -16.18 2.36
CA ALA A 29 5.35 -15.05 1.66
C ALA A 29 6.41 -13.98 1.37
N VAL A 30 6.89 -13.95 0.13
CA VAL A 30 7.71 -12.84 -0.39
C VAL A 30 6.76 -11.81 -0.99
N GLY A 31 6.87 -10.56 -0.52
CA GLY A 31 6.16 -9.41 -1.06
C GLY A 31 7.11 -8.34 -1.59
N VAL A 32 6.54 -7.17 -1.89
CA VAL A 32 7.27 -6.00 -2.38
C VAL A 32 6.86 -4.75 -1.60
N GLN A 33 7.64 -3.69 -1.73
CA GLN A 33 7.26 -2.32 -1.37
C GLN A 33 8.01 -1.36 -2.29
N GLY A 34 7.51 -0.13 -2.45
CA GLY A 34 8.14 0.88 -3.29
C GLY A 34 7.97 0.65 -4.79
N LEU A 35 6.89 0.00 -5.25
CA LEU A 35 6.65 -0.13 -6.70
C LEU A 35 6.44 1.23 -7.37
N ALA A 36 5.67 2.12 -6.74
CA ALA A 36 5.49 3.47 -7.23
C ALA A 36 6.82 4.24 -7.28
N ASP A 37 7.66 4.12 -6.24
CA ASP A 37 9.00 4.71 -6.23
C ASP A 37 9.87 4.20 -7.38
N ALA A 38 9.82 2.90 -7.68
CA ALA A 38 10.55 2.32 -8.80
C ALA A 38 10.10 2.92 -10.14
N PHE A 39 8.80 3.08 -10.34
CA PHE A 39 8.26 3.75 -11.52
C PHE A 39 8.68 5.23 -11.60
N LEU A 40 8.63 5.96 -10.48
CA LEU A 40 9.09 7.36 -10.42
C LEU A 40 10.58 7.48 -10.73
N ALA A 41 11.41 6.60 -10.17
CA ALA A 41 12.85 6.55 -10.42
C ALA A 41 13.18 6.33 -11.90
N LEU A 42 12.39 5.50 -12.58
CA LEU A 42 12.51 5.17 -14.00
C LEU A 42 11.77 6.14 -14.93
N ARG A 43 11.08 7.16 -14.38
CA ARG A 43 10.27 8.13 -15.12
C ARG A 43 9.12 7.49 -15.90
N LEU A 44 8.49 6.47 -15.32
CA LEU A 44 7.35 5.77 -15.89
C LEU A 44 6.06 6.23 -15.17
N PRO A 45 5.10 6.87 -15.86
CA PRO A 45 3.76 7.05 -15.32
C PRO A 45 3.16 5.69 -14.93
N PHE A 46 2.48 5.62 -13.80
CA PHE A 46 1.97 4.34 -13.27
C PHE A 46 1.05 3.60 -14.27
N ASP A 47 0.27 4.35 -15.04
CA ASP A 47 -0.66 3.83 -16.04
C ASP A 47 -0.08 3.67 -17.46
N SER A 48 1.23 3.91 -17.62
CA SER A 48 1.93 3.75 -18.91
C SER A 48 2.06 2.29 -19.33
N PRO A 49 2.09 1.97 -20.65
CA PRO A 49 2.38 0.63 -21.14
C PRO A 49 3.71 0.07 -20.62
N GLU A 50 4.73 0.92 -20.49
CA GLU A 50 6.05 0.57 -19.99
C GLU A 50 6.00 0.14 -18.51
N ALA A 51 5.25 0.86 -17.66
CA ALA A 51 5.05 0.48 -16.27
C ALA A 51 4.29 -0.84 -16.13
N LYS A 52 3.30 -1.11 -17.00
CA LYS A 52 2.58 -2.39 -17.04
C LYS A 52 3.49 -3.55 -17.42
N HIS A 53 4.34 -3.36 -18.41
CA HIS A 53 5.30 -4.38 -18.83
C HIS A 53 6.34 -4.65 -17.73
N LEU A 54 6.91 -3.59 -17.15
CA LEU A 54 7.86 -3.70 -16.06
C LEU A 54 7.24 -4.36 -14.82
N ASN A 55 5.97 -4.07 -14.52
CA ASN A 55 5.23 -4.75 -13.46
C ASN A 55 5.27 -6.28 -13.65
N SER A 56 4.90 -6.78 -14.84
CA SER A 56 4.96 -8.22 -15.11
C SER A 56 6.37 -8.78 -14.95
N GLN A 57 7.39 -8.10 -15.49
CA GLN A 57 8.79 -8.54 -15.39
C GLN A 57 9.31 -8.59 -13.94
N ILE A 58 8.92 -7.64 -13.09
CA ILE A 58 9.30 -7.62 -11.67
C ILE A 58 8.76 -8.86 -10.97
N PHE A 59 7.46 -9.15 -11.12
CA PHE A 59 6.84 -10.28 -10.44
C PHE A 59 7.24 -11.62 -11.05
N GLU A 60 7.46 -11.68 -12.36
CA GLU A 60 8.07 -12.83 -13.04
C GLU A 60 9.45 -13.14 -12.44
N THR A 61 10.30 -12.12 -12.29
CA THR A 61 11.64 -12.25 -11.69
C THR A 61 11.58 -12.71 -10.24
N ILE A 62 10.67 -12.13 -9.44
CA ILE A 62 10.49 -12.51 -8.03
C ILE A 62 10.08 -13.98 -7.93
N TYR A 63 9.13 -14.42 -8.74
CA TYR A 63 8.65 -15.80 -8.71
C TYR A 63 9.71 -16.79 -9.17
N HIS A 64 10.40 -16.49 -10.28
CA HIS A 64 11.50 -17.30 -10.78
C HIS A 64 12.62 -17.45 -9.73
N GLY A 65 13.06 -16.33 -9.15
CA GLY A 65 14.09 -16.32 -8.10
C GLY A 65 13.63 -17.03 -6.82
N ALA A 66 12.36 -16.93 -6.45
CA ALA A 66 11.81 -17.60 -5.29
C ALA A 66 11.76 -19.13 -5.48
N LEU A 67 11.30 -19.60 -6.64
CA LEU A 67 11.31 -21.01 -7.01
C LEU A 67 12.73 -21.56 -7.05
N THR A 68 13.66 -20.85 -7.70
CA THR A 68 15.09 -21.23 -7.76
C THR A 68 15.66 -21.45 -6.36
N ALA A 69 15.46 -20.50 -5.45
CA ALA A 69 15.91 -20.64 -4.06
C ALA A 69 15.21 -21.79 -3.30
N SER A 70 13.95 -22.09 -3.65
CA SER A 70 13.20 -23.22 -3.07
C SER A 70 13.71 -24.57 -3.56
N VAL A 71 14.12 -24.67 -4.83
CA VAL A 71 14.79 -25.84 -5.42
C VAL A 71 16.15 -26.07 -4.75
N GLU A 72 16.98 -25.03 -4.62
CA GLU A 72 18.27 -25.12 -3.92
C GLU A 72 18.12 -25.65 -2.49
N LEU A 73 17.07 -25.23 -1.78
CA LEU A 73 16.78 -25.75 -0.44
C LEU A 73 16.29 -27.20 -0.47
N ALA A 74 15.55 -27.61 -1.49
CA ALA A 74 15.07 -28.98 -1.64
C ALA A 74 16.22 -29.95 -1.93
N GLN A 75 17.23 -29.52 -2.69
CA GLN A 75 18.46 -30.30 -2.91
C GLN A 75 19.19 -30.65 -1.61
N ILE A 76 19.17 -29.74 -0.62
CA ILE A 76 19.88 -29.89 0.65
C ILE A 76 19.03 -30.62 1.69
N HIS A 77 17.74 -30.29 1.77
CA HIS A 77 16.87 -30.71 2.89
C HIS A 77 15.74 -31.66 2.47
N GLY A 78 15.62 -31.97 1.18
CA GLY A 78 14.44 -32.62 0.61
C GLY A 78 13.26 -31.65 0.42
N THR A 79 12.20 -32.11 -0.23
CA THR A 79 10.98 -31.33 -0.44
C THR A 79 10.21 -31.11 0.88
N TYR A 80 9.16 -30.27 0.85
CA TYR A 80 8.16 -30.29 1.93
C TYR A 80 7.35 -31.60 1.90
N GLU A 81 6.74 -31.96 3.03
CA GLU A 81 6.11 -33.27 3.25
C GLU A 81 5.00 -33.59 2.23
N THR A 82 4.25 -32.57 1.81
CA THR A 82 3.08 -32.70 0.94
C THR A 82 3.34 -32.26 -0.50
N TYR A 83 4.60 -32.37 -0.95
CA TYR A 83 5.00 -32.01 -2.31
C TYR A 83 4.42 -32.95 -3.37
N GLU A 84 4.47 -34.26 -3.13
CA GLU A 84 3.99 -35.25 -4.08
C GLU A 84 2.48 -35.10 -4.33
N GLY A 85 2.11 -34.98 -5.61
CA GLY A 85 0.74 -34.77 -6.06
C GLY A 85 0.33 -33.30 -6.22
N SER A 86 1.16 -32.35 -5.77
CA SER A 86 0.94 -30.91 -5.99
C SER A 86 1.03 -30.54 -7.47
N PRO A 87 0.47 -29.39 -7.91
CA PRO A 87 0.63 -28.91 -9.28
C PRO A 87 2.12 -28.76 -9.67
N VAL A 88 2.94 -28.24 -8.76
CA VAL A 88 4.38 -28.06 -8.99
C VAL A 88 5.09 -29.39 -9.21
N SER A 89 4.70 -30.47 -8.51
CA SER A 89 5.25 -31.82 -8.76
C SER A 89 4.86 -32.40 -10.11
N LYS A 90 3.80 -31.87 -10.73
CA LYS A 90 3.35 -32.22 -12.10
C LYS A 90 3.95 -31.29 -13.16
N GLY A 91 4.78 -30.32 -12.77
CA GLY A 91 5.38 -29.33 -13.66
C GLY A 91 4.46 -28.15 -14.02
N GLU A 92 3.33 -28.01 -13.32
CA GLU A 92 2.40 -26.89 -13.46
C GLU A 92 2.78 -25.78 -12.47
N LEU A 93 3.21 -24.63 -13.00
CA LEU A 93 3.54 -23.43 -12.23
C LEU A 93 2.38 -22.43 -12.24
N GLN A 94 2.53 -21.34 -11.48
CA GLN A 94 1.45 -20.38 -11.28
C GLN A 94 0.89 -19.78 -12.57
N TYR A 95 1.74 -19.45 -13.54
CA TYR A 95 1.32 -18.85 -14.80
C TYR A 95 0.65 -19.89 -15.72
N ASP A 96 1.03 -21.17 -15.63
CA ASP A 96 0.37 -22.26 -16.36
C ASP A 96 -1.10 -22.38 -15.92
N MET A 97 -1.36 -22.28 -14.61
CA MET A 97 -2.71 -22.28 -14.04
C MET A 97 -3.56 -21.07 -14.46
N TRP A 98 -2.92 -20.00 -14.95
CA TRP A 98 -3.59 -18.82 -15.50
C TRP A 98 -3.67 -18.83 -17.04
N GLY A 99 -3.07 -19.82 -17.69
CA GLY A 99 -2.96 -19.86 -19.15
C GLY A 99 -2.09 -18.73 -19.72
N VAL A 100 -1.13 -18.23 -18.95
CA VAL A 100 -0.25 -17.12 -19.32
C VAL A 100 1.12 -17.66 -19.73
N THR A 101 1.61 -17.21 -20.88
CA THR A 101 3.00 -17.42 -21.29
C THR A 101 3.88 -16.31 -20.70
N PRO A 102 4.94 -16.65 -19.94
CA PRO A 102 5.89 -15.66 -19.41
C PRO A 102 6.64 -14.90 -20.51
N THR A 103 7.39 -13.85 -20.12
CA THR A 103 8.31 -13.17 -21.04
C THR A 103 9.56 -14.03 -21.31
N ASP A 104 10.42 -13.55 -22.21
CA ASP A 104 11.71 -14.17 -22.53
C ASP A 104 12.83 -13.77 -21.55
N LEU A 105 12.50 -13.10 -20.44
CA LEU A 105 13.47 -12.60 -19.48
C LEU A 105 14.17 -13.72 -18.70
N TRP A 106 13.46 -14.82 -18.42
CA TRP A 106 13.97 -15.95 -17.64
C TRP A 106 13.74 -17.29 -18.34
N ASP A 107 14.70 -18.21 -18.18
CA ASP A 107 14.61 -19.56 -18.71
C ASP A 107 13.79 -20.48 -17.78
N TRP A 108 12.48 -20.49 -18.01
CA TRP A 108 11.53 -21.29 -17.26
C TRP A 108 11.66 -22.80 -17.52
N ASP A 109 12.14 -23.21 -18.70
CA ASP A 109 12.26 -24.62 -19.06
C ASP A 109 13.37 -25.29 -18.24
N SER A 110 14.53 -24.63 -18.15
CA SER A 110 15.62 -25.08 -17.28
C SER A 110 15.18 -25.16 -15.82
N LEU A 111 14.42 -24.17 -15.32
CA LEU A 111 13.90 -24.20 -13.95
C LEU A 111 12.91 -25.35 -13.74
N LYS A 112 11.98 -25.60 -14.68
CA LYS A 112 11.06 -26.75 -14.61
C LYS A 112 11.80 -28.09 -14.60
N VAL A 113 12.90 -28.22 -15.33
CA VAL A 113 13.76 -29.42 -15.28
C VAL A 113 14.36 -29.60 -13.87
N GLN A 114 14.88 -28.54 -13.27
CA GLN A 114 15.43 -28.61 -11.91
C GLN A 114 14.36 -28.93 -10.86
N ILE A 115 13.17 -28.34 -10.97
CA ILE A 115 12.02 -28.65 -10.11
C ILE A 115 11.65 -30.13 -10.26
N LYS A 116 11.63 -30.68 -11.48
CA LYS A 116 11.34 -32.10 -11.69
C LYS A 116 12.39 -33.03 -11.07
N GLN A 117 13.65 -32.60 -11.03
CA GLN A 117 14.76 -33.40 -10.49
C GLN A 117 14.83 -33.36 -8.96
N HIS A 118 14.55 -32.22 -8.34
CA HIS A 118 14.82 -32.00 -6.91
C HIS A 118 13.59 -31.63 -6.09
N GLY A 119 12.49 -31.28 -6.75
CA GLY A 119 11.32 -30.67 -6.13
C GLY A 119 11.60 -29.27 -5.57
N VAL A 120 10.70 -28.82 -4.69
CA VAL A 120 10.80 -27.52 -4.01
C VAL A 120 10.61 -27.67 -2.50
N ARG A 121 11.24 -26.80 -1.72
CA ARG A 121 11.19 -26.85 -0.25
C ARG A 121 9.95 -26.20 0.35
N ASN A 122 9.33 -25.27 -0.37
CA ASN A 122 8.20 -24.48 0.10
C ASN A 122 7.01 -24.66 -0.85
N SER A 123 5.81 -24.85 -0.30
CA SER A 123 4.58 -25.06 -1.09
C SER A 123 4.09 -23.79 -1.80
N LEU A 124 4.27 -22.64 -1.17
CA LEU A 124 3.85 -21.32 -1.63
C LEU A 124 4.96 -20.32 -1.29
N LEU A 125 5.14 -19.30 -2.12
CA LEU A 125 6.32 -18.45 -2.12
C LEU A 125 6.03 -16.94 -2.14
N VAL A 126 5.04 -16.49 -2.90
CA VAL A 126 4.85 -15.08 -3.23
C VAL A 126 3.46 -14.62 -2.79
N ALA A 127 3.42 -13.60 -1.93
CA ALA A 127 2.20 -12.97 -1.45
C ALA A 127 2.45 -11.50 -1.09
N PRO A 128 2.21 -10.56 -2.02
CA PRO A 128 2.38 -9.14 -1.75
C PRO A 128 1.39 -8.64 -0.68
N MET A 129 1.93 -8.34 0.50
CA MET A 129 1.20 -7.93 1.70
C MET A 129 1.18 -6.40 1.89
N PRO A 130 0.29 -5.84 2.74
CA PRO A 130 0.39 -4.45 3.15
C PRO A 130 1.71 -4.24 3.90
N THR A 131 2.44 -3.18 3.55
CA THR A 131 3.77 -2.87 4.11
C THR A 131 3.78 -1.55 4.88
N ALA A 132 2.63 -1.14 5.42
CA ALA A 132 2.44 0.16 6.08
C ALA A 132 3.60 0.56 7.01
N SER A 133 3.96 -0.28 7.98
CA SER A 133 5.05 0.04 8.92
C SER A 133 6.44 -0.07 8.29
N THR A 134 6.71 -1.13 7.51
CA THR A 134 8.07 -1.38 6.98
C THR A 134 8.44 -0.42 5.86
N SER A 135 7.48 -0.02 5.03
CA SER A 135 7.67 0.94 3.95
C SER A 135 7.94 2.34 4.51
N GLN A 136 7.26 2.72 5.60
CA GLN A 136 7.55 3.95 6.33
C GLN A 136 8.94 3.96 6.97
N ILE A 137 9.40 2.83 7.52
CA ILE A 137 10.77 2.70 8.05
C ILE A 137 11.81 2.90 6.94
N LEU A 138 11.57 2.33 5.76
CA LEU A 138 12.49 2.40 4.63
C LEU A 138 12.31 3.64 3.75
N GLY A 139 11.27 4.43 3.98
CA GLY A 139 10.98 5.65 3.22
C GLY A 139 10.45 5.39 1.80
N PHE A 140 9.76 4.27 1.58
CA PHE A 140 9.13 3.93 0.29
C PHE A 140 7.60 3.96 0.38
N ASN A 141 6.92 4.01 -0.77
CA ASN A 141 5.49 3.86 -0.86
C ASN A 141 5.05 2.42 -0.54
N GLU A 142 3.81 2.28 -0.09
CA GLU A 142 3.27 0.99 0.31
C GLU A 142 3.17 0.02 -0.86
N CYS A 143 3.72 -1.18 -0.64
CA CYS A 143 3.56 -2.36 -1.48
C CYS A 143 3.66 -2.10 -3.00
N PHE A 144 2.61 -2.45 -3.73
CA PHE A 144 2.44 -2.22 -5.16
C PHE A 144 1.46 -1.06 -5.46
N GLU A 145 1.15 -0.23 -4.47
CA GLU A 145 0.14 0.83 -4.61
C GLU A 145 0.71 2.06 -5.31
N PRO A 146 -0.11 2.81 -6.08
CA PRO A 146 0.22 4.18 -6.46
C PRO A 146 0.27 5.11 -5.24
N TYR A 147 0.88 6.28 -5.38
CA TYR A 147 0.80 7.31 -4.33
C TYR A 147 -0.65 7.75 -4.13
N THR A 148 -1.12 7.70 -2.89
CA THR A 148 -2.46 8.18 -2.53
C THR A 148 -2.57 9.70 -2.61
N SER A 149 -1.49 10.41 -2.30
CA SER A 149 -1.36 11.86 -2.35
C SER A 149 0.11 12.25 -2.53
N ASN A 150 0.38 13.38 -3.20
CA ASN A 150 1.73 13.95 -3.24
C ASN A 150 2.07 14.80 -2.01
N ILE A 151 1.12 14.96 -1.07
CA ILE A 151 1.35 15.58 0.23
C ILE A 151 0.56 14.86 1.33
N TYR A 152 1.22 14.48 2.41
CA TYR A 152 0.60 13.75 3.50
C TYR A 152 0.99 14.33 4.86
N SER A 153 0.08 14.26 5.83
CA SER A 153 0.36 14.65 7.21
C SER A 153 0.99 13.47 7.95
N ARG A 154 2.16 13.68 8.54
CA ARG A 154 2.82 12.72 9.43
C ARG A 154 2.75 13.24 10.85
N ARG A 155 2.06 12.48 11.71
CA ARG A 155 2.00 12.76 13.14
C ARG A 155 3.24 12.22 13.83
N VAL A 156 3.93 13.08 14.58
CA VAL A 156 5.05 12.75 15.46
C VAL A 156 4.79 13.33 16.85
N LEU A 157 5.62 12.99 17.84
CA LEU A 157 5.46 13.48 19.21
C LEU A 157 5.44 15.02 19.30
N ALA A 158 6.15 15.70 18.40
CA ALA A 158 6.24 17.16 18.31
C ALA A 158 5.08 17.84 17.55
N GLY A 159 4.09 17.08 17.05
CA GLY A 159 2.95 17.60 16.31
C GLY A 159 2.71 16.93 14.95
N GLU A 160 1.93 17.57 14.10
CA GLU A 160 1.65 17.12 12.74
C GLU A 160 2.50 17.89 11.73
N PHE A 161 3.22 17.15 10.89
CA PHE A 161 4.10 17.72 9.87
C PHE A 161 3.59 17.33 8.49
N GLN A 162 3.44 18.32 7.61
CA GLN A 162 3.15 18.07 6.21
C GLN A 162 4.43 17.62 5.49
N VAL A 163 4.40 16.43 4.92
CA VAL A 163 5.48 15.84 4.14
C VAL A 163 5.04 15.78 2.69
N VAL A 164 5.84 16.38 1.82
CA VAL A 164 5.65 16.33 0.36
C VAL A 164 6.33 15.09 -0.17
N ASN A 165 5.77 14.47 -1.22
CA ASN A 165 6.39 13.38 -1.94
C ASN A 165 7.84 13.79 -2.32
N PRO A 166 8.88 13.10 -1.80
CA PRO A 166 10.26 13.52 -1.97
C PRO A 166 10.70 13.53 -3.44
N TRP A 167 10.12 12.64 -4.26
CA TRP A 167 10.37 12.59 -5.70
C TRP A 167 9.85 13.85 -6.40
N LEU A 168 8.61 14.25 -6.09
CA LEU A 168 8.00 15.45 -6.66
C LEU A 168 8.73 16.70 -6.18
N LEU A 169 9.03 16.79 -4.88
CA LEU A 169 9.74 17.92 -4.31
C LEU A 169 11.07 18.15 -5.01
N LYS A 170 11.86 17.09 -5.17
CA LYS A 170 13.13 17.14 -5.90
C LYS A 170 12.94 17.67 -7.32
N ASP A 171 11.97 17.13 -8.04
CA ASP A 171 11.67 17.52 -9.41
C ASP A 171 11.26 18.99 -9.53
N LEU A 172 10.42 19.49 -8.62
CA LEU A 172 9.98 20.89 -8.58
C LEU A 172 11.14 21.83 -8.21
N VAL A 173 12.00 21.43 -7.28
CA VAL A 173 13.21 22.21 -6.92
C VAL A 173 14.17 22.28 -8.11
N ASP A 174 14.44 21.16 -8.78
CA ASP A 174 15.33 21.09 -9.94
C ASP A 174 14.82 21.95 -11.11
N MET A 175 13.49 22.04 -11.28
CA MET A 175 12.86 22.90 -12.30
C MET A 175 12.75 24.37 -11.89
N GLY A 176 13.10 24.73 -10.65
CA GLY A 176 12.92 26.07 -10.09
C GLY A 176 11.45 26.45 -9.86
N LEU A 177 10.56 25.47 -9.75
CA LEU A 177 9.12 25.64 -9.52
C LEU A 177 8.72 25.56 -8.04
N TRP A 178 9.61 25.08 -7.17
CA TRP A 178 9.28 24.92 -5.76
C TRP A 178 9.24 26.27 -5.03
N SER A 179 8.11 26.57 -4.40
CA SER A 179 7.86 27.76 -3.60
C SER A 179 6.81 27.46 -2.52
N ASP A 180 6.66 28.33 -1.52
CA ASP A 180 5.58 28.22 -0.54
C ASP A 180 4.20 28.34 -1.20
N ASN A 181 4.09 29.14 -2.27
CA ASN A 181 2.85 29.22 -3.07
C ASN A 181 2.56 27.89 -3.79
N MET A 182 3.59 27.26 -4.40
CA MET A 182 3.46 25.94 -5.02
C MET A 182 3.00 24.90 -3.99
N LYS A 183 3.61 24.89 -2.81
CA LYS A 183 3.19 24.02 -1.70
C LYS A 183 1.72 24.24 -1.33
N ASN A 184 1.30 25.49 -1.15
CA ASN A 184 -0.08 25.85 -0.82
C ASN A 184 -1.08 25.43 -1.91
N ARG A 185 -0.71 25.56 -3.19
CA ARG A 185 -1.51 25.08 -4.33
C ARG A 185 -1.70 23.56 -4.30
N ILE A 186 -0.62 22.81 -4.02
CA ILE A 186 -0.70 21.35 -3.89
C ILE A 186 -1.59 20.96 -2.71
N ILE A 187 -1.52 21.68 -1.58
CA ILE A 187 -2.40 21.45 -0.42
C ILE A 187 -3.87 21.72 -0.82
N ALA A 188 -4.14 22.86 -1.45
CA ALA A 188 -5.47 23.27 -1.91
C ALA A 188 -6.12 22.22 -2.84
N ASP A 189 -5.32 21.63 -3.73
CA ASP A 189 -5.73 20.57 -4.65
C ASP A 189 -5.70 19.16 -4.01
N GLY A 190 -5.57 19.06 -2.69
CA GLY A 190 -5.62 17.79 -1.96
C GLY A 190 -4.46 16.85 -2.29
N GLY A 191 -3.29 17.40 -2.64
CA GLY A 191 -2.11 16.66 -3.06
C GLY A 191 -2.06 16.31 -4.55
N SER A 192 -3.02 16.77 -5.34
CA SER A 192 -2.95 16.71 -6.80
C SER A 192 -2.05 17.82 -7.35
N ILE A 193 -1.46 17.56 -8.52
CA ILE A 193 -0.74 18.58 -9.30
C ILE A 193 -1.37 18.82 -10.67
N GLN A 194 -2.49 18.18 -10.98
CA GLN A 194 -3.07 18.16 -12.34
C GLN A 194 -3.57 19.55 -12.76
N ASN A 195 -4.13 20.31 -11.82
CA ASN A 195 -4.74 21.62 -12.09
C ASN A 195 -3.72 22.78 -12.03
N ILE A 196 -2.47 22.52 -11.64
CA ILE A 196 -1.45 23.56 -11.51
C ILE A 196 -0.88 23.88 -12.91
N PRO A 197 -1.11 25.07 -13.48
CA PRO A 197 -0.78 25.36 -14.88
C PRO A 197 0.73 25.35 -15.17
N ASN A 198 1.56 25.73 -14.20
CA ASN A 198 3.01 25.88 -14.38
C ASN A 198 3.77 24.55 -14.44
N ILE A 199 3.11 23.43 -14.11
CA ILE A 199 3.74 22.11 -14.10
C ILE A 199 3.58 21.47 -15.49
N PRO A 200 4.68 21.03 -16.13
CA PRO A 200 4.64 20.33 -17.41
C PRO A 200 3.80 19.05 -17.42
N ALA A 201 3.26 18.70 -18.59
CA ALA A 201 2.34 17.57 -18.74
C ALA A 201 2.98 16.20 -18.46
N ASP A 202 4.27 16.04 -18.76
CA ASP A 202 5.04 14.83 -18.46
C ASP A 202 5.21 14.62 -16.95
N ILE A 203 5.44 15.69 -16.20
CA ILE A 203 5.50 15.67 -14.73
C ILE A 203 4.12 15.37 -14.15
N LYS A 204 3.06 15.99 -14.68
CA LYS A 204 1.68 15.69 -14.29
C LYS A 204 1.33 14.22 -14.51
N ALA A 205 1.74 13.64 -15.64
CA ALA A 205 1.54 12.22 -15.91
C ALA A 205 2.28 11.32 -14.92
N LEU A 206 3.51 11.70 -14.54
CA LEU A 206 4.34 10.92 -13.63
C LEU A 206 3.79 10.88 -12.18
N TYR A 207 3.26 12.01 -11.70
CA TYR A 207 2.80 12.17 -10.31
C TYR A 207 1.28 12.14 -10.15
N LYS A 208 0.57 11.42 -11.04
CA LYS A 208 -0.85 11.12 -10.84
C LYS A 208 -1.04 10.42 -9.50
N THR A 209 -2.02 10.89 -8.74
CA THR A 209 -2.45 10.19 -7.51
C THR A 209 -3.30 8.97 -7.86
N VAL A 210 -3.48 8.05 -6.91
CA VAL A 210 -4.34 6.87 -7.06
C VAL A 210 -5.78 7.24 -7.48
N TRP A 211 -6.23 8.43 -7.09
CA TRP A 211 -7.56 8.96 -7.40
C TRP A 211 -7.70 9.48 -8.84
N GLU A 212 -6.58 9.66 -9.53
CA GLU A 212 -6.48 10.12 -10.92
C GLU A 212 -6.14 8.96 -11.87
N ILE A 213 -5.75 7.81 -11.32
CA ILE A 213 -5.45 6.60 -12.07
C ILE A 213 -6.71 5.75 -12.22
N SER A 214 -6.93 5.25 -13.43
CA SER A 214 -8.04 4.34 -13.70
C SER A 214 -7.92 3.06 -12.86
N GLN A 215 -8.92 2.79 -12.02
CA GLN A 215 -8.95 1.56 -11.22
C GLN A 215 -9.01 0.30 -12.09
N ARG A 216 -9.56 0.38 -13.31
CA ARG A 216 -9.49 -0.74 -14.26
C ARG A 216 -8.04 -1.07 -14.63
N THR A 217 -7.18 -0.07 -14.76
CA THR A 217 -5.74 -0.29 -15.00
C THR A 217 -5.08 -0.93 -13.79
N ILE A 218 -5.41 -0.51 -12.57
CA ILE A 218 -4.90 -1.11 -11.34
C ILE A 218 -5.30 -2.60 -11.24
N VAL A 219 -6.57 -2.91 -11.51
CA VAL A 219 -7.10 -4.28 -11.54
C VAL A 219 -6.40 -5.10 -12.63
N GLN A 220 -6.16 -4.53 -13.82
CA GLN A 220 -5.43 -5.22 -14.89
C GLN A 220 -3.99 -5.53 -14.48
N MET A 221 -3.26 -4.54 -13.97
CA MET A 221 -1.88 -4.74 -13.50
C MET A 221 -1.79 -5.77 -12.38
N ALA A 222 -2.82 -5.84 -11.52
CA ALA A 222 -2.94 -6.87 -10.49
C ALA A 222 -3.13 -8.27 -11.10
N ALA A 223 -3.92 -8.40 -12.17
CA ALA A 223 -4.10 -9.67 -12.88
C ALA A 223 -2.81 -10.08 -13.60
N ASP A 224 -2.14 -9.13 -14.26
CA ASP A 224 -0.89 -9.37 -15.00
C ASP A 224 0.20 -9.94 -14.08
N ARG A 225 0.38 -9.38 -12.87
CA ARG A 225 1.30 -9.94 -11.87
C ARG A 225 0.74 -11.17 -11.16
N GLY A 226 -0.59 -11.35 -11.13
CA GLY A 226 -1.27 -12.48 -10.50
C GLY A 226 -0.85 -13.83 -11.08
N ALA A 227 -0.48 -13.87 -12.37
CA ALA A 227 0.09 -15.04 -13.02
C ALA A 227 1.43 -15.51 -12.40
N PHE A 228 2.12 -14.66 -11.65
CA PHE A 228 3.39 -14.97 -10.99
C PHE A 228 3.28 -14.93 -9.45
N ILE A 229 2.05 -14.94 -8.91
CA ILE A 229 1.78 -14.92 -7.46
C ILE A 229 1.00 -16.18 -7.08
N ASP A 230 1.67 -17.12 -6.41
CA ASP A 230 1.08 -18.40 -6.05
C ASP A 230 0.03 -18.32 -4.92
N GLN A 231 0.09 -17.28 -4.09
CA GLN A 231 -0.94 -16.96 -3.10
C GLN A 231 -1.92 -15.93 -3.64
N SER A 232 -1.93 -14.71 -3.11
CA SER A 232 -2.75 -13.59 -3.57
C SER A 232 -2.05 -12.27 -3.23
N GLN A 233 -2.75 -11.16 -3.39
CA GLN A 233 -2.23 -9.82 -3.12
C GLN A 233 -3.30 -8.95 -2.44
N SER A 234 -2.89 -8.08 -1.52
CA SER A 234 -3.79 -7.18 -0.77
C SER A 234 -4.17 -5.95 -1.59
N LEU A 235 -5.07 -6.12 -2.56
CA LEU A 235 -5.43 -5.09 -3.55
C LEU A 235 -6.46 -4.09 -3.01
N ASN A 236 -6.03 -2.88 -2.65
CA ASN A 236 -6.95 -1.78 -2.35
C ASN A 236 -7.50 -1.14 -3.63
N ILE A 237 -8.78 -0.75 -3.59
CA ILE A 237 -9.46 -0.05 -4.68
C ILE A 237 -9.86 1.34 -4.20
N HIS A 238 -9.58 2.35 -5.01
CA HIS A 238 -9.79 3.76 -4.69
C HIS A 238 -10.84 4.39 -5.61
N MET A 239 -11.96 4.87 -5.07
CA MET A 239 -13.03 5.48 -5.85
C MET A 239 -13.46 6.82 -5.25
N LYS A 240 -13.34 7.93 -6.02
CA LYS A 240 -13.80 9.25 -5.58
C LYS A 240 -15.31 9.26 -5.31
N ASP A 241 -16.10 8.98 -6.35
CA ASP A 241 -17.57 8.95 -6.28
C ASP A 241 -18.07 7.52 -6.47
N PRO A 242 -18.10 6.69 -5.41
CA PRO A 242 -18.58 5.33 -5.48
C PRO A 242 -20.08 5.31 -5.80
N THR A 243 -20.44 4.57 -6.85
CA THR A 243 -21.84 4.23 -7.14
C THR A 243 -21.96 2.71 -7.20
N MET A 244 -23.16 2.19 -6.95
CA MET A 244 -23.37 0.73 -7.01
C MET A 244 -22.94 0.17 -8.37
N GLY A 245 -23.24 0.87 -9.47
CA GLY A 245 -22.79 0.47 -10.81
C GLY A 245 -21.27 0.42 -10.96
N LYS A 246 -20.53 1.41 -10.45
CA LYS A 246 -19.07 1.43 -10.50
C LYS A 246 -18.47 0.28 -9.68
N ILE A 247 -18.94 0.10 -8.45
CA ILE A 247 -18.48 -0.97 -7.54
C ILE A 247 -18.75 -2.35 -8.16
N THR A 248 -19.98 -2.59 -8.63
CA THR A 248 -20.34 -3.85 -9.31
C THR A 248 -19.46 -4.09 -10.52
N SER A 249 -19.29 -3.09 -11.41
CA SER A 249 -18.43 -3.25 -12.59
C SER A 249 -16.98 -3.59 -12.25
N MET A 250 -16.45 -3.01 -11.16
CA MET A 250 -15.09 -3.27 -10.70
C MET A 250 -14.93 -4.70 -10.18
N HIS A 251 -15.85 -5.16 -9.33
CA HIS A 251 -15.83 -6.54 -8.83
C HIS A 251 -15.94 -7.56 -9.96
N PHE A 252 -16.87 -7.35 -10.89
CA PHE A 252 -17.02 -8.25 -12.04
C PHE A 252 -15.82 -8.19 -12.99
N ALA A 253 -15.15 -7.04 -13.13
CA ALA A 253 -13.91 -6.95 -13.90
C ALA A 253 -12.79 -7.77 -13.25
N GLY A 254 -12.57 -7.62 -11.94
CA GLY A 254 -11.57 -8.40 -11.21
C GLY A 254 -11.84 -9.90 -11.25
N TRP A 255 -13.10 -10.30 -11.05
CA TRP A 255 -13.52 -11.70 -11.14
C TRP A 255 -13.30 -12.30 -12.53
N LYS A 256 -13.69 -11.59 -13.60
CA LYS A 256 -13.48 -12.05 -14.99
C LYS A 256 -12.01 -12.16 -15.37
N LEU A 257 -11.15 -11.35 -14.75
CA LEU A 257 -9.69 -11.40 -14.94
C LEU A 257 -9.02 -12.50 -14.10
N GLY A 258 -9.76 -13.26 -13.30
CA GLY A 258 -9.22 -14.36 -12.49
C GLY A 258 -8.56 -13.92 -11.18
N LEU A 259 -8.77 -12.69 -10.72
CA LEU A 259 -8.20 -12.23 -9.44
C LEU A 259 -8.71 -13.09 -8.27
N LYS A 260 -7.75 -13.65 -7.52
CA LYS A 260 -8.01 -14.40 -6.28
C LYS A 260 -8.57 -13.49 -5.17
N THR A 261 -8.00 -12.29 -5.03
CA THR A 261 -8.53 -11.22 -4.17
C THR A 261 -8.95 -10.06 -5.06
N GLY A 262 -10.26 -9.92 -5.26
CA GLY A 262 -10.82 -8.85 -6.09
C GLY A 262 -10.76 -7.46 -5.43
N MET A 263 -10.79 -7.40 -4.10
CA MET A 263 -10.69 -6.15 -3.32
C MET A 263 -10.31 -6.46 -1.88
N TYR A 264 -9.41 -5.67 -1.31
CA TYR A 264 -9.07 -5.66 0.12
C TYR A 264 -9.87 -4.57 0.84
N TYR A 265 -9.48 -3.30 0.71
CA TYR A 265 -10.30 -2.17 1.10
C TYR A 265 -10.86 -1.43 -0.11
N LEU A 266 -12.10 -0.94 0.02
CA LEU A 266 -12.60 0.17 -0.77
C LEU A 266 -12.28 1.47 -0.04
N ARG A 267 -11.45 2.30 -0.65
CA ARG A 267 -11.12 3.65 -0.19
C ARG A 267 -11.94 4.65 -0.98
N THR A 268 -12.65 5.52 -0.28
CA THR A 268 -13.49 6.55 -0.89
C THR A 268 -13.01 7.94 -0.47
N MET A 269 -13.28 8.95 -1.30
CA MET A 269 -13.14 10.34 -0.90
C MET A 269 -14.52 10.88 -0.55
N ALA A 270 -14.61 11.70 0.51
CA ALA A 270 -15.84 12.42 0.79
C ALA A 270 -16.13 13.41 -0.35
N ALA A 271 -17.41 13.57 -0.70
CA ALA A 271 -17.85 14.46 -1.77
C ALA A 271 -17.51 15.94 -1.48
N SER A 272 -17.38 16.31 -0.22
CA SER A 272 -16.87 17.62 0.21
C SER A 272 -15.49 17.47 0.82
N ALA A 273 -14.51 18.19 0.25
CA ALA A 273 -13.26 18.42 0.94
C ALA A 273 -13.54 19.31 2.17
N PRO A 274 -13.01 18.98 3.36
CA PRO A 274 -13.05 19.89 4.49
C PRO A 274 -12.45 21.23 4.09
N ILE A 275 -13.04 22.35 4.54
CA ILE A 275 -12.46 23.68 4.34
C ILE A 275 -11.05 23.66 4.94
N GLN A 276 -10.04 23.88 4.10
CA GLN A 276 -8.65 23.84 4.53
C GLN A 276 -8.28 25.19 5.17
N PHE A 277 -8.45 25.29 6.48
CA PHE A 277 -8.17 26.52 7.25
C PHE A 277 -6.70 26.95 7.25
N THR A 278 -5.79 26.08 6.80
CA THR A 278 -4.34 26.34 6.78
C THR A 278 -3.85 26.96 5.47
N VAL A 279 -4.71 27.10 4.47
CA VAL A 279 -4.33 27.66 3.17
C VAL A 279 -4.85 29.09 3.06
N ASP A 280 -3.93 30.04 2.89
CA ASP A 280 -4.27 31.42 2.55
C ASP A 280 -4.86 31.49 1.14
N GLN A 281 -6.17 31.70 1.06
CA GLN A 281 -6.88 31.75 -0.22
C GLN A 281 -6.49 32.98 -1.06
N GLU A 282 -6.07 34.09 -0.45
CA GLU A 282 -5.63 35.27 -1.18
C GLU A 282 -4.29 35.02 -1.86
N ALA A 283 -3.38 34.30 -1.19
CA ALA A 283 -2.11 33.89 -1.78
C ALA A 283 -2.26 32.96 -3.01
N LEU A 284 -3.34 32.16 -3.07
CA LEU A 284 -3.63 31.31 -4.23
C LEU A 284 -4.07 32.10 -5.48
N LEU A 285 -4.68 33.29 -5.28
CA LEU A 285 -5.09 34.18 -6.37
C LEU A 285 -3.90 34.85 -7.07
N VAL A 286 -2.75 34.94 -6.38
CA VAL A 286 -1.51 35.46 -6.96
C VAL A 286 -0.97 34.44 -7.96
N ALA A 287 -0.98 34.81 -9.24
CA ALA A 287 -0.43 34.00 -10.32
C ALA A 287 1.04 33.67 -10.02
N ASP A 288 1.37 32.38 -9.99
CA ASP A 288 2.76 31.95 -9.85
C ASP A 288 3.48 32.25 -11.17
N THR A 289 4.49 33.12 -11.13
CA THR A 289 5.25 33.55 -12.30
C THR A 289 6.44 32.64 -12.59
N ASN A 290 6.67 31.61 -11.76
CA ASN A 290 7.76 30.66 -11.97
C ASN A 290 7.48 29.82 -13.23
N VAL A 291 8.34 29.99 -14.23
CA VAL A 291 8.34 29.18 -15.45
C VAL A 291 9.30 28.02 -15.27
N ALA A 292 8.84 26.81 -15.63
CA ALA A 292 9.63 25.60 -15.54
C ALA A 292 10.93 25.75 -16.35
N ARG A 293 12.08 25.59 -15.71
CA ARG A 293 13.37 25.55 -16.43
C ARG A 293 13.47 24.24 -17.21
N GLU A 294 14.01 24.29 -18.43
CA GLU A 294 14.34 23.09 -19.17
C GLU A 294 15.34 22.25 -18.38
N ARG A 295 15.03 20.97 -18.20
CA ARG A 295 15.92 20.03 -17.51
C ARG A 295 17.19 19.83 -18.34
N THR A 296 18.34 20.26 -17.82
CA THR A 296 19.67 19.90 -18.35
C THR A 296 20.08 18.45 -18.06
N SER A 297 19.13 17.59 -17.69
CA SER A 297 19.38 16.21 -17.28
C SER A 297 19.60 15.30 -18.49
N ASN A 298 20.85 14.90 -18.70
CA ASN A 298 21.34 13.80 -19.56
C ASN A 298 20.74 12.40 -19.24
N ARG A 299 19.70 12.29 -18.41
CA ARG A 299 18.96 11.03 -18.23
C ARG A 299 18.04 10.84 -19.41
N LYS A 300 18.58 10.29 -20.50
CA LYS A 300 17.77 9.76 -21.60
C LYS A 300 16.69 8.83 -21.01
N PRO A 301 15.43 8.93 -21.44
CA PRO A 301 14.45 7.91 -21.11
C PRO A 301 15.01 6.57 -21.60
N LEU A 302 15.14 5.61 -20.69
CA LEU A 302 15.64 4.25 -20.99
C LEU A 302 14.65 3.44 -21.86
N ALA A 303 13.60 4.08 -22.38
CA ALA A 303 12.52 3.48 -23.15
C ALA A 303 12.91 2.96 -24.55
N LYS A 304 14.20 3.04 -24.96
CA LYS A 304 14.63 2.62 -26.31
C LYS A 304 15.78 1.60 -26.37
N ALA A 305 16.17 0.98 -25.25
CA ALA A 305 17.35 0.08 -25.23
C ALA A 305 17.04 -1.43 -25.19
N TYR A 306 15.79 -1.87 -25.13
CA TYR A 306 15.45 -3.31 -25.06
C TYR A 306 15.21 -3.96 -26.42
N ILE A 307 16.16 -3.80 -27.34
CA ILE A 307 16.34 -4.75 -28.45
C ILE A 307 17.79 -5.21 -28.33
N ALA A 308 17.98 -6.43 -27.85
CA ALA A 308 19.30 -7.05 -27.71
C ALA A 308 19.99 -7.17 -29.08
N PRO A 309 21.34 -7.15 -29.07
CA PRO A 309 22.00 -8.38 -29.48
C PRO A 309 23.02 -8.87 -28.45
N SER A 310 23.18 -10.18 -28.46
CA SER A 310 24.04 -11.01 -27.63
C SER A 310 25.49 -10.51 -27.52
N THR A 311 26.03 -10.49 -26.30
CA THR A 311 27.45 -10.79 -25.99
C THR A 311 27.64 -10.97 -24.48
N GLN A 312 28.56 -11.87 -24.13
CA GLN A 312 28.79 -12.55 -22.84
C GLN A 312 29.01 -11.66 -21.59
N PRO A 313 28.78 -12.18 -20.36
CA PRO A 313 28.79 -11.38 -19.13
C PRO A 313 30.20 -11.17 -18.55
N GLY A 314 30.59 -9.91 -18.36
CA GLY A 314 31.73 -9.52 -17.52
C GLY A 314 31.33 -9.48 -16.04
N ALA A 315 32.01 -10.25 -15.20
CA ALA A 315 31.78 -10.29 -13.75
C ALA A 315 32.05 -8.92 -13.07
N PRO A 316 31.22 -8.47 -12.11
CA PRO A 316 31.42 -7.19 -11.43
C PRO A 316 32.52 -7.26 -10.36
N ARG A 317 33.43 -6.28 -10.36
CA ARG A 317 34.48 -6.12 -9.34
C ARG A 317 34.03 -5.18 -8.21
N PRO A 318 34.40 -5.44 -6.95
CA PRO A 318 33.93 -4.68 -5.78
C PRO A 318 34.57 -3.29 -5.61
N MET A 319 33.79 -2.42 -4.96
CA MET A 319 33.87 -0.97 -4.84
C MET A 319 34.93 -0.45 -3.83
N TYR A 320 36.15 -0.97 -3.85
CA TYR A 320 37.26 -0.42 -3.05
C TYR A 320 38.60 -0.42 -3.83
N MET A 321 38.70 0.44 -4.85
CA MET A 321 39.99 0.97 -5.31
C MET A 321 39.84 2.48 -5.51
N LYS A 322 40.32 3.26 -4.53
CA LYS A 322 40.55 4.71 -4.69
C LYS A 322 41.74 4.93 -5.61
N GLN A 323 41.54 5.63 -6.72
CA GLN A 323 42.64 6.23 -7.47
C GLN A 323 43.13 7.47 -6.72
N ASN A 324 44.40 7.44 -6.30
CA ASN A 324 45.14 8.62 -5.86
C ASN A 324 45.63 9.40 -7.09
N SER A 325 45.40 10.71 -7.11
CA SER A 325 46.26 11.65 -7.86
C SER A 325 46.32 13.03 -7.16
N ASN A 326 47.51 13.32 -6.62
CA ASN A 326 48.26 14.59 -6.46
C ASN A 326 47.51 15.91 -6.15
N SER A 327 47.69 16.55 -4.97
CA SER A 327 48.75 17.53 -4.55
C SER A 327 48.83 18.79 -5.43
N ASN A 328 48.74 20.05 -4.98
CA ASN A 328 49.19 20.73 -3.75
C ASN A 328 48.50 22.12 -3.58
N PRO A 329 48.70 22.85 -2.45
CA PRO A 329 47.82 23.91 -1.94
C PRO A 329 48.35 25.35 -2.13
N ASN A 330 47.53 26.38 -1.84
CA ASN A 330 48.03 27.65 -1.31
C ASN A 330 47.03 28.32 -0.32
N PRO A 331 47.51 28.96 0.76
CA PRO A 331 46.71 29.41 1.90
C PRO A 331 46.46 30.92 1.87
N ASN A 332 45.31 31.34 2.38
CA ASN A 332 45.05 32.57 3.15
C ASN A 332 43.57 32.92 3.03
N GLN A 333 42.80 32.71 4.10
CA GLN A 333 42.10 33.82 4.78
C GLN A 333 41.31 33.34 5.99
N THR A 334 41.58 34.07 7.06
CA THR A 334 41.12 34.05 8.44
C THR A 334 39.61 34.16 8.64
N LEU A 335 39.12 33.35 9.58
CA LEU A 335 38.11 33.61 10.61
C LEU A 335 37.53 35.04 10.68
N THR A 336 36.19 35.15 10.58
CA THR A 336 35.34 35.95 11.50
C THR A 336 33.85 35.67 11.22
N SER A 337 33.13 35.12 12.19
CA SER A 337 31.69 35.40 12.39
C SER A 337 31.56 36.75 13.11
N PRO A 338 30.46 37.50 12.91
CA PRO A 338 29.46 37.49 13.98
C PRO A 338 28.00 37.60 13.52
N ASN A 339 27.14 37.06 14.39
CA ASN A 339 25.68 37.25 14.47
C ASN A 339 25.24 38.72 14.37
N GLY A 340 24.04 38.96 13.83
CA GLY A 340 23.33 40.23 13.99
C GLY A 340 22.02 40.31 13.20
N VAL A 341 20.96 39.68 13.72
CA VAL A 341 19.58 39.89 13.26
C VAL A 341 19.04 41.20 13.85
N PRO A 342 18.39 42.08 13.06
CA PRO A 342 17.51 43.12 13.58
C PRO A 342 16.03 42.81 13.29
N THR A 343 15.24 42.71 14.36
CA THR A 343 13.78 42.79 14.39
C THR A 343 13.28 44.20 14.02
N PRO A 344 12.03 44.32 13.54
CA PRO A 344 11.15 45.35 14.07
C PRO A 344 9.79 44.80 14.50
N SER A 345 9.48 45.08 15.77
CA SER A 345 8.14 45.13 16.34
C SER A 345 7.49 46.48 15.96
N ILE A 346 6.22 46.48 15.51
CA ILE A 346 5.22 47.51 15.86
C ILE A 346 3.83 46.87 15.77
N THR A 347 3.12 46.86 16.90
CA THR A 347 1.67 46.64 17.05
C THR A 347 0.98 48.00 17.25
N PRO A 348 -0.22 48.25 16.68
CA PRO A 348 -1.13 49.28 17.19
C PRO A 348 -2.35 48.70 17.96
N PRO A 349 -3.04 49.52 18.78
CA PRO A 349 -3.74 49.12 20.02
C PRO A 349 -5.22 48.71 19.83
N PRO A 350 -5.89 48.17 20.87
CA PRO A 350 -7.27 47.70 20.79
C PRO A 350 -8.29 48.83 21.03
N THR A 351 -9.39 48.80 20.28
CA THR A 351 -10.58 49.64 20.53
C THR A 351 -11.82 48.78 20.78
N GLU A 352 -12.68 49.32 21.62
CA GLU A 352 -13.67 48.69 22.49
C GLU A 352 -14.88 48.00 21.86
N ALA A 353 -15.51 47.18 22.71
CA ALA A 353 -16.70 46.36 22.54
C ALA A 353 -17.96 47.08 22.01
N ARG A 354 -18.80 46.33 21.26
CA ARG A 354 -20.28 46.29 21.43
C ARG A 354 -20.99 45.16 20.66
N LYS A 355 -21.63 44.31 21.47
CA LYS A 355 -22.96 43.66 21.39
C LYS A 355 -23.21 42.45 20.42
N PRO A 356 -23.94 41.42 20.92
CA PRO A 356 -24.21 40.18 20.20
C PRO A 356 -25.40 40.30 19.24
N VAL A 357 -25.31 39.63 18.09
CA VAL A 357 -26.40 39.52 17.10
C VAL A 357 -27.00 38.12 17.17
N ASN A 358 -28.32 38.06 17.28
CA ASN A 358 -29.13 36.84 17.38
C ASN A 358 -29.10 35.95 16.11
N PRO A 359 -29.33 34.63 16.23
CA PRO A 359 -29.33 33.71 15.09
C PRO A 359 -30.62 33.80 14.25
N PRO A 360 -30.57 33.66 12.91
CA PRO A 360 -31.76 33.51 12.10
C PRO A 360 -32.31 32.07 12.14
N THR A 361 -33.53 31.97 12.70
CA THR A 361 -34.68 31.12 12.32
C THR A 361 -34.48 29.78 11.60
N LYS A 362 -35.02 28.73 12.24
CA LYS A 362 -35.36 27.39 11.72
C LYS A 362 -35.97 27.40 10.32
N SER A 363 -35.40 26.62 9.41
CA SER A 363 -36.07 26.10 8.21
C SER A 363 -37.09 25.00 8.58
N PRO A 364 -38.25 24.93 7.92
CA PRO A 364 -39.29 23.95 8.27
C PRO A 364 -38.90 22.52 7.87
N GLY A 365 -39.30 21.57 8.71
CA GLY A 365 -38.96 20.15 8.63
C GLY A 365 -39.54 19.43 7.41
N PHE A 366 -38.78 18.44 6.95
CA PHE A 366 -39.15 17.47 5.94
C PHE A 366 -40.33 16.62 6.46
N LYS A 367 -41.41 16.51 5.67
CA LYS A 367 -42.49 15.56 5.93
C LYS A 367 -42.05 14.18 5.44
N ALA A 368 -41.90 13.23 6.35
CA ALA A 368 -41.95 11.82 6.01
C ALA A 368 -43.39 11.45 5.60
N ASP A 369 -43.51 10.43 4.76
CA ASP A 369 -44.73 9.79 4.25
C ASP A 369 -45.20 10.28 2.87
N ALA A 370 -44.66 9.62 1.84
CA ALA A 370 -45.34 9.39 0.57
C ALA A 370 -45.38 7.86 0.35
N GLU A 371 -46.58 7.31 0.13
CA GLU A 371 -46.79 5.88 -0.14
C GLU A 371 -46.18 5.49 -1.49
N GLU A 372 -45.13 4.65 -1.48
CA GLU A 372 -44.65 3.97 -2.68
C GLU A 372 -45.26 2.56 -2.78
N GLY A 373 -45.80 2.27 -3.97
CA GLY A 373 -46.54 1.06 -4.31
C GLY A 373 -45.74 -0.24 -4.21
N GLY A 374 -46.50 -1.33 -4.09
CA GLY A 374 -46.02 -2.66 -3.73
C GLY A 374 -44.92 -3.26 -4.61
N SER A 375 -43.97 -3.93 -3.95
CA SER A 375 -42.92 -4.73 -4.57
C SER A 375 -43.47 -6.00 -5.24
N PRO A 376 -42.86 -6.49 -6.35
CA PRO A 376 -43.29 -7.74 -6.99
C PRO A 376 -42.99 -8.97 -6.13
N LYS A 377 -43.96 -9.89 -6.04
CA LYS A 377 -43.86 -11.17 -5.31
C LYS A 377 -42.84 -12.12 -5.96
N THR A 378 -41.97 -12.70 -5.16
CA THR A 378 -41.09 -13.82 -5.52
C THR A 378 -41.86 -15.13 -5.58
N LEU A 379 -41.63 -15.94 -6.62
CA LEU A 379 -42.20 -17.28 -6.80
C LEU A 379 -41.63 -18.27 -5.77
N ALA A 380 -42.54 -19.03 -5.13
CA ALA A 380 -42.21 -20.09 -4.18
C ALA A 380 -41.90 -21.40 -4.92
N THR A 381 -40.83 -22.09 -4.51
CA THR A 381 -40.59 -23.50 -4.80
C THR A 381 -40.72 -24.30 -3.50
N GLU A 382 -41.46 -25.41 -3.57
CA GLU A 382 -41.97 -26.22 -2.45
C GLU A 382 -40.86 -26.89 -1.60
N PRO A 383 -41.08 -27.07 -0.28
CA PRO A 383 -40.15 -27.80 0.58
C PRO A 383 -40.43 -29.30 0.61
N GLY A 384 -39.39 -30.09 0.37
CA GLY A 384 -39.35 -31.53 0.63
C GLY A 384 -39.06 -31.82 2.12
N THR A 385 -39.80 -32.77 2.66
CA THR A 385 -39.81 -33.27 4.04
C THR A 385 -38.49 -33.90 4.50
N MET A 386 -38.04 -33.65 5.74
CA MET A 386 -37.43 -34.66 6.65
C MET A 386 -37.53 -34.25 8.14
N GLN A 387 -38.31 -35.07 8.88
CA GLN A 387 -38.25 -35.52 10.29
C GLN A 387 -37.88 -34.57 11.45
N ASP A 388 -38.88 -34.39 12.34
CA ASP A 388 -38.79 -33.88 13.70
C ASP A 388 -38.22 -34.92 14.68
N GLU A 389 -37.32 -34.51 15.57
CA GLU A 389 -37.09 -35.16 16.87
C GLU A 389 -37.40 -34.17 18.00
N GLU A 390 -38.37 -34.54 18.85
CA GLU A 390 -38.81 -33.82 20.05
C GLU A 390 -37.78 -33.88 21.18
N LEU A 391 -37.63 -32.78 21.93
CA LEU A 391 -37.12 -32.80 23.29
C LEU A 391 -38.02 -31.99 24.24
N LYS A 392 -38.30 -32.64 25.38
CA LYS A 392 -39.36 -32.43 26.36
C LYS A 392 -39.39 -31.07 27.07
N ASP A 393 -40.61 -30.63 27.29
CA ASP A 393 -41.02 -29.54 28.18
C ASP A 393 -41.06 -30.04 29.64
N SER A 394 -40.55 -29.26 30.59
CA SER A 394 -40.75 -29.47 32.02
C SER A 394 -41.14 -28.16 32.69
N SER A 395 -42.26 -28.22 33.39
CA SER A 395 -43.12 -27.13 33.79
C SER A 395 -42.78 -26.50 35.15
N LEU A 396 -43.15 -25.22 35.24
CA LEU A 396 -43.71 -24.48 36.39
C LEU A 396 -42.86 -24.20 37.65
N SER A 397 -42.58 -22.92 37.91
CA SER A 397 -43.37 -22.16 38.90
C SER A 397 -43.11 -20.64 38.81
N SER A 398 -44.17 -19.88 39.06
CA SER A 398 -44.30 -18.43 38.96
C SER A 398 -44.23 -17.76 40.34
N SER A 399 -43.48 -16.66 40.49
CA SER A 399 -43.75 -15.61 41.49
C SER A 399 -43.03 -14.29 41.16
N GLU A 400 -43.85 -13.30 40.78
CA GLU A 400 -43.84 -11.86 41.11
C GLU A 400 -42.62 -10.92 40.81
N GLU A 401 -42.82 -10.10 39.77
CA GLU A 401 -42.67 -8.63 39.60
C GLU A 401 -41.46 -7.75 40.08
N LYS A 402 -40.90 -7.03 39.08
CA LYS A 402 -40.20 -5.69 38.99
C LYS A 402 -38.65 -5.63 38.98
N PRO A 403 -38.03 -4.61 38.32
CA PRO A 403 -38.13 -4.12 36.93
C PRO A 403 -36.76 -4.09 36.18
N GLU A 404 -36.78 -3.78 34.88
CA GLU A 404 -35.66 -3.42 33.95
C GLU A 404 -34.52 -2.57 34.56
N SER A 405 -33.31 -2.47 34.03
CA SER A 405 -32.44 -3.19 33.08
C SER A 405 -31.13 -2.36 33.00
N GLY A 406 -29.96 -2.99 32.83
CA GLY A 406 -28.75 -2.28 32.37
C GLY A 406 -27.46 -2.50 33.16
N GLU A 407 -27.01 -3.74 33.33
CA GLU A 407 -25.59 -4.03 33.63
C GLU A 407 -24.90 -4.60 32.39
N ARG A 408 -23.77 -3.97 32.07
CA ARG A 408 -22.90 -4.24 30.92
C ARG A 408 -22.23 -5.60 31.10
N GLU A 409 -22.18 -6.38 30.01
CA GLU A 409 -21.33 -7.56 29.92
C GLU A 409 -19.87 -7.20 30.20
N ASN A 410 -19.28 -7.90 31.16
CA ASN A 410 -17.91 -7.78 31.59
C ASN A 410 -16.96 -8.40 30.56
N ASP A 411 -16.01 -7.59 30.08
CA ASP A 411 -14.91 -7.99 29.22
C ASP A 411 -13.82 -8.67 30.06
N ILE A 412 -13.87 -10.01 30.10
CA ILE A 412 -12.95 -10.93 30.77
C ILE A 412 -11.47 -10.77 30.38
N TYR A 413 -11.12 -9.96 29.38
CA TYR A 413 -9.73 -9.70 28.98
C TYR A 413 -9.10 -8.47 29.65
N ALA A 414 -9.88 -7.60 30.29
CA ALA A 414 -9.35 -6.39 30.93
C ALA A 414 -8.78 -6.66 32.34
N ASP A 415 -9.41 -7.54 33.12
CA ASP A 415 -9.04 -7.76 34.52
C ASP A 415 -7.75 -8.60 34.68
N ALA A 416 -7.48 -9.51 33.74
CA ALA A 416 -6.25 -10.31 33.75
C ALA A 416 -4.99 -9.47 33.43
N VAL A 417 -5.16 -8.31 32.78
CA VAL A 417 -4.07 -7.39 32.44
C VAL A 417 -3.82 -6.39 33.58
N LEU A 418 -4.82 -6.10 34.41
CA LEU A 418 -4.69 -5.25 35.60
C LEU A 418 -4.12 -5.99 36.82
N ALA A 419 -4.29 -7.31 36.91
CA ALA A 419 -3.76 -8.11 38.02
C ALA A 419 -2.22 -8.25 38.02
N CYS A 420 -1.54 -7.98 36.90
CA CYS A 420 -0.09 -8.19 36.78
C CYS A 420 0.77 -7.01 37.31
N SER A 421 0.16 -5.97 37.90
CA SER A 421 0.89 -4.76 38.33
C SER A 421 0.95 -4.55 39.84
N ILE A 422 0.20 -5.29 40.66
CA ILE A 422 0.02 -4.93 42.08
C ILE A 422 0.73 -5.88 43.05
N GLU A 423 0.87 -7.18 42.72
CA GLU A 423 1.35 -8.17 43.70
C GLU A 423 2.78 -8.67 43.49
N ASN A 424 3.46 -8.34 42.37
CA ASN A 424 4.86 -8.76 42.18
C ASN A 424 5.64 -7.88 41.17
N PRO A 425 6.11 -6.69 41.58
CA PRO A 425 6.81 -5.77 40.68
C PRO A 425 8.18 -6.27 40.17
N GLU A 426 8.72 -7.35 40.73
CA GLU A 426 10.03 -7.93 40.36
C GLU A 426 9.96 -9.03 39.28
N SER A 427 8.77 -9.46 38.85
CA SER A 427 8.62 -10.56 37.88
C SER A 427 8.58 -10.11 36.41
N CYS A 428 8.56 -8.81 36.13
CA CYS A 428 8.47 -8.28 34.78
C CYS A 428 9.87 -7.96 34.19
N LEU A 429 10.50 -8.97 33.60
CA LEU A 429 11.74 -8.87 32.81
C LEU A 429 11.61 -8.06 31.50
N MET A 430 10.47 -7.39 31.27
CA MET A 430 10.20 -6.53 30.11
C MET A 430 10.11 -5.03 30.46
N CYS A 431 10.29 -4.67 31.74
CA CYS A 431 10.38 -3.27 32.19
C CYS A 431 11.80 -2.83 32.61
N SER A 432 12.81 -3.68 32.42
CA SER A 432 14.22 -3.35 32.64
C SER A 432 15.05 -3.71 31.40
N GLY A 433 15.07 -2.77 30.46
CA GLY A 433 15.86 -2.80 29.23
C GLY A 433 15.71 -1.49 28.46
#